data_AF-A0AAW5N1Y8-F1
#
_entry.id   AF-A0AAW5N1Y8-F1
#
_cell.length_a   1.000
_cell.length_b   1.000
_cell.length_c   1.000
_cell.angle_alpha   90.00
_cell.angle_beta   90.00
_cell.angle_gamma   90.00
#
_symmetry.space_group_name_H-M   'P 1'
#
loop_
_entity.id
_entity.type
_entity.pdbx_description
1 polymer ?
#
loop_
_entity_poly.entity_id
_entity_poly.type
_entity_poly.pdbx_seq_one_letter_code
_entity_poly.pdbx_strand_id
1 'polypeptide(L)' 'MCLIDESGTGAGAFSVLATRWGLEHYEENLMALVLTPEHLELRKRYETKLGGIFVDFVGGAMAHLRRFGGGRGEAVAKA' A
#
# COMPACT_ATOMS: atom_id res chain seq x y z
N MET A 1 -6.46 -7.48 -10.36
CA MET A 1 -6.62 -6.08 -9.87
C MET A 1 -6.04 -5.12 -10.90
N CYS A 2 -6.41 -3.84 -10.91
CA CYS A 2 -5.80 -2.89 -11.85
C CYS A 2 -4.38 -2.57 -11.37
N LEU A 3 -3.36 -2.83 -12.19
CA LEU A 3 -1.96 -2.56 -11.86
C LEU A 3 -1.54 -1.29 -12.60
N ILE A 4 -1.19 -0.22 -11.87
CA ILE A 4 -0.72 1.06 -12.41
C ILE A 4 0.74 1.34 -11.97
N ASP A 5 1.61 1.70 -12.91
CA ASP A 5 2.99 2.11 -12.64
C ASP A 5 3.14 3.64 -12.81
N GLU A 6 3.35 4.34 -11.69
CA GLU A 6 3.62 5.78 -11.61
C GLU A 6 5.08 6.06 -11.18
N SER A 7 5.94 5.02 -11.09
CA SER A 7 7.30 5.15 -10.58
C SER A 7 8.25 5.91 -11.51
N GLY A 8 7.92 6.00 -12.81
CA GLY A 8 8.78 6.60 -13.83
C GLY A 8 10.04 5.81 -14.15
N THR A 9 10.23 4.62 -13.54
CA THR A 9 11.43 3.78 -13.72
C THR A 9 11.28 2.69 -14.80
N GLY A 10 10.10 2.61 -15.41
CA GLY A 10 9.72 1.60 -16.40
C GLY A 10 9.14 0.33 -15.75
N ALA A 11 8.31 -0.39 -16.50
CA ALA A 11 7.44 -1.47 -16.01
C ALA A 11 8.14 -2.69 -15.36
N GLY A 12 9.48 -2.72 -15.32
CA GLY A 12 10.25 -3.87 -14.85
C GLY A 12 10.04 -4.16 -13.36
N ALA A 13 10.13 -3.13 -12.51
CA ALA A 13 9.97 -3.30 -11.06
C ALA A 13 8.58 -3.82 -10.71
N PHE A 14 7.54 -3.27 -11.37
CA PHE A 14 6.18 -3.63 -11.04
C PHE A 14 5.76 -4.99 -11.60
N SER A 15 6.25 -5.37 -12.78
CA SER A 15 6.05 -6.72 -13.34
C SER A 15 6.66 -7.83 -12.46
N VAL A 16 7.84 -7.57 -11.89
CA VAL A 16 8.47 -8.50 -10.93
C VAL A 16 7.62 -8.65 -9.67
N LEU A 17 7.08 -7.56 -9.14
CA LEU A 17 6.14 -7.60 -8.00
C LEU A 17 4.88 -8.39 -8.35
N ALA A 18 4.28 -8.12 -9.51
CA ALA A 18 3.08 -8.82 -9.96
C ALA A 18 3.30 -10.33 -10.04
N THR A 19 4.41 -10.75 -10.66
CA THR A 19 4.78 -12.16 -10.77
C THR A 19 5.03 -12.80 -9.40
N ARG A 20 5.78 -12.11 -8.52
CA ARG A 20 6.12 -12.61 -7.18
C ARG A 20 4.90 -12.93 -6.34
N TRP A 21 3.87 -12.11 -6.45
CA TRP A 21 2.66 -12.20 -5.64
C TRP A 21 1.47 -12.83 -6.38
N GLY A 22 1.67 -13.33 -7.61
CA GLY A 22 0.61 -13.91 -8.43
C GLY A 22 -0.50 -12.92 -8.78
N LEU A 23 -0.16 -11.65 -8.98
CA LEU A 23 -1.12 -10.60 -9.28
C LEU A 23 -1.41 -10.56 -10.77
N GLU A 24 -2.68 -10.73 -11.12
CA GLU A 24 -3.16 -10.56 -12.49
C GLU A 24 -3.67 -9.14 -12.71
N HIS A 25 -3.17 -8.50 -13.77
CA HIS A 25 -3.67 -7.19 -14.20
C HIS A 25 -5.07 -7.33 -14.80
N TYR A 26 -6.02 -6.58 -14.25
CA TYR A 26 -7.39 -6.48 -14.74
C TYR A 26 -7.81 -5.02 -14.78
N GLU A 27 -7.91 -4.46 -15.99
CA GLU A 27 -8.12 -3.03 -16.23
C GLU A 27 -9.48 -2.52 -15.75
N GLU A 28 -10.48 -3.38 -15.52
CA GLU A 28 -11.80 -2.94 -15.02
C GLU A 28 -11.99 -3.20 -13.52
N ASN A 29 -10.93 -3.59 -12.81
CA ASN A 29 -11.05 -3.83 -11.38
C ASN A 29 -11.38 -2.52 -10.65
N LEU A 30 -12.28 -2.59 -9.65
CA LEU A 30 -12.63 -1.45 -8.80
C LEU A 30 -11.43 -0.91 -7.99
N MET A 31 -10.49 -1.80 -7.69
CA MET A 31 -9.29 -1.51 -6.92
C MET A 31 -8.07 -1.42 -7.84
N ALA A 32 -7.25 -0.41 -7.61
CA ALA A 32 -5.95 -0.25 -8.25
C ALA A 32 -4.83 -0.42 -7.24
N LEU A 33 -3.83 -1.21 -7.60
CA LEU A 33 -2.54 -1.24 -6.93
C LEU A 33 -1.60 -0.35 -7.74
N VAL A 34 -1.05 0.67 -7.10
CA VAL A 34 -0.26 1.72 -7.76
C VAL A 34 1.14 1.73 -7.18
N LEU A 35 2.14 1.54 -8.04
CA LEU A 35 3.54 1.72 -7.68
C LEU A 35 3.92 3.18 -7.95
N THR A 36 4.12 3.96 -6.90
CA THR A 36 4.61 5.35 -6.99
C THR A 36 6.14 5.38 -6.82
N PRO A 37 6.80 6.53 -6.99
CA PRO A 37 8.23 6.66 -6.69
C PRO A 37 8.58 6.43 -5.20
N GLU A 38 7.61 6.60 -4.30
CA GLU A 38 7.82 6.54 -2.86
C GLU A 38 7.43 5.19 -2.25
N HIS A 39 6.31 4.62 -2.71
CA HIS A 39 5.74 3.41 -2.12
C HIS A 39 4.74 2.70 -3.04
N LEU A 40 4.26 1.55 -2.59
CA LEU A 40 3.15 0.82 -3.19
C LEU A 40 1.86 1.15 -2.41
N GLU A 41 0.84 1.64 -3.10
CA GLU A 41 -0.44 1.99 -2.47
C GLU A 41 -1.64 1.34 -3.15
N LEU A 42 -2.71 1.16 -2.36
CA LEU A 42 -4.00 0.65 -2.80
C LEU A 42 -4.98 1.82 -2.94
N ARG A 43 -5.58 1.98 -4.11
CA ARG A 43 -6.59 3.01 -4.41
C ARG A 43 -7.93 2.39 -4.77
N LYS A 44 -9.01 3.06 -4.37
CA LYS A 44 -10.37 2.79 -4.88
C LYS A 44 -10.64 3.72 -6.07
N ARG A 45 -10.71 3.17 -7.28
CA ARG A 45 -10.61 3.97 -8.53
C ARG A 45 -11.73 4.99 -8.74
N TYR A 46 -12.94 4.65 -8.32
CA TYR A 46 -14.11 5.52 -8.49
C TYR A 46 -14.33 6.48 -7.32
N GLU A 47 -13.47 6.44 -6.30
CA GLU A 47 -13.61 7.24 -5.10
C GLU A 47 -12.31 8.00 -4.81
N THR A 48 -11.93 8.85 -5.76
CA THR A 48 -10.66 9.60 -5.77
C THR A 48 -10.45 10.48 -4.55
N LYS A 49 -11.52 10.89 -3.86
CA LYS A 49 -11.46 11.69 -2.63
C LYS A 49 -10.88 10.94 -1.42
N LEU A 50 -10.90 9.59 -1.43
CA LEU A 50 -10.34 8.80 -0.34
C LEU A 50 -8.81 8.72 -0.38
N GLY A 51 -8.18 9.04 -1.52
CA GLY A 51 -6.75 8.85 -1.71
C GLY A 51 -6.34 7.37 -1.74
N GLY A 52 -5.03 7.12 -1.75
CA GLY A 52 -4.44 5.79 -1.60
C GLY A 52 -4.12 5.48 -0.14
N ILE A 53 -4.14 4.19 0.20
CA ILE A 53 -3.61 3.69 1.47
C ILE A 53 -2.34 2.89 1.22
N PHE A 54 -1.35 3.05 2.10
CA PHE A 54 -0.11 2.31 2.06
C PHE A 54 0.36 1.95 3.46
N VAL A 55 1.27 0.98 3.53
CA VAL A 55 1.84 0.54 4.80
C VAL A 55 3.09 1.37 5.08
N ASP A 56 3.01 2.24 6.08
CA ASP A 56 4.15 3.00 6.61
C ASP A 56 4.48 2.52 8.03
N PHE A 57 5.62 1.86 8.20
CA PHE A 57 6.12 1.46 9.53
C PHE A 57 7.08 2.49 10.13
N VAL A 58 7.52 3.48 9.36
CA VAL A 58 8.53 4.46 9.76
C VAL A 58 7.88 5.73 10.29
N GLY A 59 6.85 6.21 9.60
CA GLY A 59 6.10 7.43 9.90
C GLY A 59 4.61 7.19 10.18
N GLY A 60 3.81 8.23 9.97
CA GLY A 60 2.35 8.18 10.04
C GLY A 60 1.77 7.67 11.35
N ALA A 61 0.64 6.97 11.24
CA ALA A 61 -0.10 6.44 12.38
C ALA A 61 0.72 5.39 13.16
N MET A 62 1.53 4.57 12.48
CA MET A 62 2.35 3.54 13.14
C MET A 62 3.49 4.14 13.97
N ALA A 63 4.13 5.20 13.50
CA ALA A 63 5.12 5.93 14.31
C ALA A 63 4.47 6.55 15.55
N HIS A 64 3.25 7.08 15.41
CA HIS A 64 2.49 7.62 16.52
C HIS A 64 2.12 6.53 17.53
N LEU A 65 1.59 5.39 17.08
CA LEU A 65 1.25 4.25 17.93
C LEU A 65 2.48 3.63 18.61
N ARG A 66 3.63 3.56 17.92
CA ARG A 66 4.88 3.11 18.55
C ARG A 66 5.30 4.03 19.70
N ARG A 67 5.06 5.35 19.57
CA ARG A 67 5.45 6.35 20.57
C ARG A 67 4.44 6.48 21.71
N PHE A 68 3.14 6.31 21.44
CA PHE A 68 2.06 6.64 22.38
C PHE A 68 1.05 5.51 22.63
N GLY A 69 1.04 4.44 21.84
CA GLY A 69 0.08 3.32 21.93
C GLY A 69 0.29 2.35 23.10
N GLY A 70 1.24 2.66 24.00
CA GLY A 70 1.47 1.88 25.22
C GLY A 70 2.45 0.71 25.06
N GLY A 71 2.81 0.31 23.84
CA GLY A 71 3.82 -0.73 23.58
C GLY A 71 3.49 -2.05 24.29
N ARG A 72 4.32 -2.48 25.24
CA ARG A 72 4.04 -3.66 26.09
C ARG A 72 2.76 -3.52 26.94
N GLY A 73 2.26 -2.29 27.08
CA GLY A 73 1.04 -1.95 27.80
C GLY A 73 -0.25 -2.10 26.98
N GLU A 74 -0.14 -2.25 25.65
CA GLU A 74 -1.27 -2.32 24.72
C GLU A 74 -2.10 -3.60 24.93
N ALA A 75 -3.41 -3.54 24.69
CA ALA A 75 -4.31 -4.67 24.92
C ALA A 75 -3.89 -5.92 24.13
N VAL A 76 -3.43 -5.74 22.89
CA VAL A 76 -2.93 -6.85 22.05
C VAL A 76 -1.61 -7.43 22.57
N ALA A 77 -0.78 -6.65 23.26
CA ALA A 77 0.51 -7.10 23.79
C ALA A 77 0.37 -7.90 25.11
N LYS A 78 -0.81 -7.85 25.74
CA LYS A 78 -1.14 -8.56 26.98
C LYS A 78 -2.03 -9.79 26.79
N ALA A 79 -2.58 -9.96 25.58
CA ALA A 79 -3.48 -11.05 25.23
C ALA A 79 -2.74 -12.38 25.02
#